data_AF-A0A4W5QGR7-F1
#
_entry.id   AF-A0A4W5QGR7-F1
#
_cell.length_a   1.000
_cell.length_b   1.000
_cell.length_c   1.000
_cell.angle_alpha   90.00
_cell.angle_beta   90.00
_cell.angle_gamma   90.00
#
_symmetry.space_group_name_H-M   'P 1'
#
loop_
_entity.id
_entity.type
_entity.pdbx_description
1 polymer ?
#
loop_
_entity_poly.entity_id
_entity_poly.type
_entity_poly.pdbx_seq_one_letter_code
_entity_poly.pdbx_strand_id
1 'polypeptide(L)'
;MLTTSCVLDFVKWSTYCLQKIGCDGIIGSSAREDRCGVCNGDGHSCKIVKGDFNHTKGRAMKDSTKRSINSDWKIELPGEFQLAGTTVRYVRRGLWEKMSAKGPTKTPLYLMVNLSCRERWCVCVLGGGVCVCVSLSCRE
;
A
#
# COMPACT_ATOMS: atom_id res chain seq x y z
N MET A 1 2.60 9.67 -39.86
CA MET A 1 2.52 9.23 -38.46
C MET A 1 1.82 10.31 -37.65
N LEU A 2 0.49 10.27 -37.57
CA LEU A 2 -0.31 11.05 -36.63
C LEU A 2 -1.43 10.11 -36.18
N THR A 3 -1.36 9.62 -34.95
CA THR A 3 -2.45 8.83 -34.36
C THR A 3 -2.79 9.41 -33.00
N THR A 4 -3.54 10.49 -32.99
CA THR A 4 -4.43 10.87 -31.89
C THR A 4 -5.85 10.61 -32.36
N SER A 5 -6.35 9.40 -32.12
CA SER A 5 -7.76 9.08 -32.34
C SER A 5 -8.55 9.59 -31.14
N CYS A 6 -9.20 10.75 -31.28
CA CYS A 6 -10.35 11.13 -30.44
C CYS A 6 -11.59 10.54 -31.11
N VAL A 7 -12.25 9.59 -30.44
CA VAL A 7 -13.54 9.05 -30.90
C VAL A 7 -14.63 10.10 -30.62
N LEU A 8 -15.42 10.37 -31.65
CA LEU A 8 -16.59 11.24 -31.61
C LEU A 8 -17.71 10.57 -30.81
N ASP A 9 -18.14 11.17 -29.70
CA ASP A 9 -19.48 10.94 -29.16
C ASP A 9 -20.14 12.27 -28.75
N PHE A 10 -21.36 12.43 -29.23
CA PHE A 10 -22.18 13.64 -29.25
C PHE A 10 -22.73 14.01 -27.86
N VAL A 11 -21.96 14.68 -27.00
CA VAL A 11 -22.51 15.56 -25.94
C VAL A 11 -21.56 16.73 -25.70
N LYS A 12 -21.94 17.92 -26.20
CA LYS A 12 -21.18 19.16 -26.04
C LYS A 12 -21.33 19.69 -24.61
N TRP A 13 -20.50 19.25 -23.66
CA TRP A 13 -20.37 19.87 -22.33
C TRP A 13 -18.91 19.85 -21.85
N SER A 14 -18.31 21.05 -21.79
CA SER A 14 -17.01 21.43 -21.19
C SER A 14 -15.70 20.83 -21.75
N THR A 15 -14.92 21.70 -22.39
CA THR A 15 -13.50 21.55 -22.78
C THR A 15 -12.54 21.52 -21.57
N TYR A 16 -12.92 20.90 -20.47
CA TYR A 16 -12.07 20.77 -19.29
C TYR A 16 -11.51 19.34 -19.25
N CYS A 17 -10.39 19.11 -19.92
CA CYS A 17 -9.53 18.00 -19.54
C CYS A 17 -9.11 18.26 -18.09
N LEU A 18 -9.53 17.39 -17.17
CA LEU A 18 -9.05 17.37 -15.78
C LEU A 18 -7.53 17.18 -15.84
N GLN A 19 -6.81 18.29 -15.83
CA GLN A 19 -5.36 18.28 -15.75
C GLN A 19 -4.96 17.77 -14.38
N LYS A 20 -4.09 16.76 -14.35
CA LYS A 20 -3.58 16.21 -13.11
C LYS A 20 -2.80 17.29 -12.36
N ILE A 21 -2.98 17.36 -11.05
CA ILE A 21 -2.17 18.19 -10.16
C ILE A 21 -0.84 17.47 -9.93
N GLY A 22 0.27 18.15 -10.21
CA GLY A 22 1.62 17.67 -9.91
C GLY A 22 1.85 17.57 -8.39
N CYS A 23 2.90 16.86 -7.97
CA CYS A 23 3.24 16.77 -6.54
C CYS A 23 3.67 18.12 -5.92
N ASP A 24 3.96 19.09 -6.77
CA ASP A 24 4.25 20.50 -6.46
C ASP A 24 2.99 21.35 -6.26
N GLY A 25 1.80 20.77 -6.43
CA GLY A 25 0.52 21.47 -6.32
C GLY A 25 0.10 22.23 -7.58
N ILE A 26 0.85 22.12 -8.69
CA ILE A 26 0.60 22.86 -9.92
C ILE A 26 -0.23 22.01 -10.90
N ILE A 27 -1.33 22.57 -11.42
CA ILE A 27 -2.19 21.92 -12.42
C ILE A 27 -1.44 21.81 -13.75
N GLY A 28 -1.38 20.60 -14.33
CA GLY A 28 -0.69 20.37 -15.60
C GLY A 28 0.83 20.24 -15.49
N SER A 29 1.39 20.31 -14.28
CA SER A 29 2.82 20.06 -14.05
C SER A 29 3.20 18.60 -14.34
N SER A 30 4.39 18.40 -14.87
CA SER A 30 4.99 17.07 -15.06
C SER A 30 5.64 16.51 -13.79
N ALA A 31 5.65 17.27 -12.69
CA ALA A 31 6.26 16.89 -11.42
C ALA A 31 5.60 15.65 -10.80
N ARG A 32 6.43 14.71 -10.33
CA ARG A 32 5.98 13.44 -9.74
C ARG A 32 6.77 13.11 -8.47
N GLU A 33 6.10 12.47 -7.51
CA GLU A 33 6.78 11.88 -6.35
C GLU A 33 7.69 10.74 -6.82
N ASP A 34 8.86 10.64 -6.20
CA ASP A 34 9.77 9.52 -6.34
C ASP A 34 9.31 8.30 -5.51
N ARG A 35 10.10 7.21 -5.52
CA ARG A 35 9.85 5.99 -4.75
C ARG A 35 9.84 6.19 -3.22
N CYS A 36 10.31 7.33 -2.74
CA CYS A 36 10.39 7.71 -1.35
C CYS A 36 9.28 8.68 -0.93
N GLY A 37 8.41 9.09 -1.86
CA GLY A 37 7.35 10.08 -1.63
C GLY A 37 7.83 11.53 -1.67
N VAL A 38 9.04 11.79 -2.22
CA VAL A 38 9.59 13.14 -2.36
C VAL A 38 9.30 13.66 -3.76
N CYS A 39 8.70 14.85 -3.87
CA CYS A 39 8.40 15.46 -5.16
C CYS A 39 9.69 15.78 -5.95
N ASN A 40 9.78 15.28 -7.19
CA ASN A 40 10.98 15.34 -8.04
C ASN A 40 12.27 14.85 -7.34
N GLY A 41 12.14 13.90 -6.42
CA GLY A 41 13.27 13.29 -5.73
C GLY A 41 14.10 12.37 -6.62
N ASP A 42 15.33 12.09 -6.19
CA ASP A 42 16.28 11.22 -6.88
C ASP A 42 16.16 9.74 -6.45
N GLY A 43 15.30 9.42 -5.48
CA GLY A 43 15.08 8.08 -4.98
C GLY A 43 16.14 7.54 -4.02
N HIS A 44 17.04 8.39 -3.49
CA HIS A 44 18.09 8.00 -2.55
C HIS A 44 17.77 8.32 -1.07
N SER A 45 16.70 9.07 -0.79
CA SER A 45 16.30 9.47 0.57
C SER A 45 15.72 8.33 1.42
N CYS A 46 15.44 7.17 0.81
CA CYS A 46 14.88 6.01 1.49
C CYS A 46 15.48 4.69 1.00
N LYS A 47 15.39 3.66 1.85
CA LYS A 47 15.73 2.27 1.48
C LYS A 47 14.45 1.47 1.31
N ILE A 48 14.31 0.79 0.17
CA ILE A 48 13.17 -0.10 -0.08
C ILE A 48 13.48 -1.46 0.50
N VAL A 49 12.67 -1.88 1.46
CA VAL A 49 12.70 -3.23 2.05
C VAL A 49 11.63 -4.06 1.36
N LYS A 50 12.01 -5.24 0.87
CA LYS A 50 11.09 -6.22 0.25
C LYS A 50 11.14 -7.53 1.03
N GLY A 51 10.01 -8.20 1.12
CA GLY A 51 9.89 -9.53 1.71
C GLY A 51 8.70 -10.26 1.10
N ASP A 52 8.88 -11.54 0.81
CA ASP A 52 7.86 -12.40 0.21
C ASP A 52 7.37 -13.43 1.23
N PHE A 53 6.06 -13.62 1.29
CA PHE A 53 5.42 -14.60 2.19
C PHE A 53 4.57 -15.56 1.36
N ASN A 54 5.06 -16.77 1.12
CA ASN A 54 4.46 -17.71 0.17
C ASN A 54 3.27 -18.53 0.71
N HIS A 55 3.00 -18.50 2.02
CA HIS A 55 1.97 -19.35 2.66
C HIS A 55 0.83 -18.55 3.31
N THR A 56 0.45 -17.42 2.72
CA THR A 56 -0.54 -16.51 3.33
C THR A 56 -1.97 -16.78 2.84
N LYS A 57 -2.91 -17.07 3.75
CA LYS A 57 -4.36 -17.11 3.45
C LYS A 57 -5.07 -15.77 3.59
N GLY A 58 -4.36 -14.73 4.02
CA GLY A 58 -4.90 -13.37 4.16
C GLY A 58 -3.89 -12.44 4.81
N ARG A 59 -4.05 -11.14 4.55
CA ARG A 59 -3.26 -10.06 5.15
C ARG A 59 -4.14 -9.16 6.00
N ALA A 60 -3.56 -8.64 7.06
CA ALA A 60 -4.16 -7.67 7.95
C ALA A 60 -3.15 -6.60 8.36
N MET A 61 -3.63 -5.41 8.68
CA MET A 61 -2.82 -4.30 9.18
C MET A 61 -3.37 -3.84 10.52
N LYS A 62 -2.49 -3.53 11.46
CA LYS A 62 -2.85 -3.00 12.77
C LYS A 62 -1.89 -1.91 13.19
N ASP A 63 -2.39 -0.89 13.88
CA ASP A 63 -1.54 0.09 14.55
C ASP A 63 -1.37 -0.21 16.04
N SER A 64 -0.41 0.48 16.66
CA SER A 64 -0.19 0.41 18.12
C SER A 64 -1.39 0.88 18.95
N THR A 65 -2.31 1.65 18.37
CA THR A 65 -3.52 2.19 19.04
C THR A 65 -4.73 1.27 18.95
N LYS A 66 -4.52 0.01 18.56
CA LYS A 66 -5.55 -1.04 18.41
C LYS A 66 -6.53 -0.86 17.24
N ARG A 67 -6.30 0.08 16.32
CA ARG A 67 -7.06 0.13 15.06
C ARG A 67 -6.49 -0.88 14.07
N SER A 68 -7.34 -1.46 13.25
CA SER A 68 -6.91 -2.51 12.32
C SER A 68 -7.81 -2.65 11.08
N ILE A 69 -7.24 -3.20 10.02
CA ILE A 69 -7.90 -3.72 8.82
C ILE A 69 -7.59 -5.22 8.76
N ASN A 70 -8.60 -6.00 8.46
CA ASN A 70 -8.72 -7.44 8.34
C ASN A 70 -8.33 -8.17 9.63
N SER A 71 -8.49 -7.52 10.78
CA SER A 71 -8.27 -8.18 12.07
C SER A 71 -9.30 -9.29 12.25
N ASP A 72 -8.90 -10.36 12.93
CA ASP A 72 -9.70 -11.59 13.11
C ASP A 72 -10.01 -12.35 11.80
N TRP A 73 -9.22 -12.11 10.75
CA TRP A 73 -9.36 -12.74 9.43
C TRP A 73 -10.69 -12.49 8.73
N LYS A 74 -11.45 -11.50 9.21
CA LYS A 74 -12.66 -11.02 8.56
C LYS A 74 -12.27 -9.94 7.56
N ILE A 75 -12.56 -10.16 6.29
CA ILE A 75 -12.18 -9.23 5.23
C ILE A 75 -13.11 -8.03 5.24
N GLU A 76 -12.61 -6.81 5.47
CA GLU A 76 -13.43 -5.62 5.30
C GLU A 76 -13.62 -5.26 3.83
N LEU A 77 -14.55 -4.35 3.57
CA LEU A 77 -14.78 -3.84 2.24
C LEU A 77 -13.57 -3.03 1.74
N PRO A 78 -13.22 -3.12 0.44
CA PRO A 78 -12.19 -2.27 -0.16
C PRO A 78 -12.47 -0.80 0.10
N GLY A 79 -11.45 -0.05 0.50
CA GLY A 79 -11.64 1.34 0.92
C GLY A 79 -10.37 1.99 1.45
N GLU A 80 -10.55 3.20 1.96
CA GLU A 80 -9.51 3.97 2.64
C GLU A 80 -9.79 4.03 4.14
N PHE A 81 -8.76 3.79 4.93
CA PHE A 81 -8.83 3.65 6.37
C PHE A 81 -7.75 4.48 7.04
N GLN A 82 -8.06 5.06 8.20
CA GLN A 82 -7.11 5.84 9.00
C GLN A 82 -6.40 4.94 10.02
N LEU A 83 -5.14 4.62 9.76
CA LEU A 83 -4.30 3.78 10.63
C LEU A 83 -2.94 4.44 10.84
N ALA A 84 -2.43 4.39 12.07
CA ALA A 84 -1.11 4.92 12.40
C ALA A 84 -0.82 6.36 11.93
N GLY A 85 -1.87 7.20 11.87
CA GLY A 85 -1.77 8.59 11.43
C GLY A 85 -1.57 8.79 9.92
N THR A 86 -1.77 7.75 9.09
CA THR A 86 -1.80 7.83 7.62
C THR A 86 -3.06 7.17 7.06
N THR A 87 -3.39 7.52 5.82
CA THR A 87 -4.39 6.78 5.05
C THR A 87 -3.78 5.49 4.52
N VAL A 88 -4.43 4.37 4.83
CA VAL A 88 -4.17 3.04 4.27
C VAL A 88 -5.29 2.70 3.29
N ARG A 89 -4.91 2.41 2.05
CA ARG A 89 -5.82 1.98 1.00
C ARG A 89 -5.78 0.47 0.86
N TYR A 90 -6.92 -0.17 1.07
CA TYR A 90 -7.13 -1.59 0.85
C TYR A 90 -7.92 -1.83 -0.42
N VAL A 91 -7.38 -2.66 -1.31
CA VAL A 91 -8.01 -3.03 -2.58
C VAL A 91 -8.06 -4.55 -2.67
N ARG A 92 -9.23 -5.09 -3.02
CA ARG A 92 -9.41 -6.52 -3.27
C ARG A 92 -10.12 -6.76 -4.60
N ARG A 93 -9.62 -7.74 -5.38
CA ARG A 93 -10.20 -8.21 -6.65
C ARG A 93 -10.08 -9.74 -6.72
N GLY A 94 -11.16 -10.45 -6.39
CA GLY A 94 -11.13 -11.91 -6.29
C GLY A 94 -10.15 -12.39 -5.21
N LEU A 95 -9.12 -13.13 -5.62
CA LEU A 95 -8.03 -13.63 -4.76
C LEU A 95 -6.89 -12.61 -4.58
N TRP A 96 -6.88 -11.52 -5.34
CA TRP A 96 -5.85 -10.49 -5.25
C TRP A 96 -6.19 -9.46 -4.18
N GLU A 97 -5.26 -9.23 -3.26
CA GLU A 97 -5.36 -8.18 -2.24
C GLU A 97 -4.16 -7.25 -2.30
N LYS A 98 -4.36 -5.95 -2.08
CA LYS A 98 -3.29 -4.96 -2.00
C LYS A 98 -3.60 -3.97 -0.88
N MET A 99 -2.62 -3.77 0.00
CA MET A 99 -2.67 -2.77 1.06
C MET A 99 -1.54 -1.77 0.80
N SER A 100 -1.87 -0.47 0.82
CA SER A 100 -0.91 0.61 0.54
C SER A 100 -1.08 1.71 1.57
N ALA A 101 0.00 2.09 2.25
CA ALA A 101 0.04 3.27 3.11
C ALA A 101 0.81 4.38 2.41
N LYS A 102 0.26 5.60 2.34
CA LYS A 102 0.97 6.74 1.73
C LYS A 102 2.10 7.28 2.62
N GLY A 103 1.98 7.16 3.94
CA GLY A 103 2.95 7.68 4.91
C GLY A 103 2.90 9.22 5.03
N PRO A 104 3.77 9.82 5.87
CA PRO A 104 4.54 9.17 6.93
C PRO A 104 3.63 8.64 8.05
N THR A 105 3.98 7.50 8.63
CA THR A 105 3.25 6.90 9.75
C THR A 105 3.65 7.57 11.07
N LYS A 106 2.70 8.08 11.85
CA LYS A 106 2.94 8.66 13.18
C LYS A 106 3.22 7.61 14.26
N THR A 107 2.73 6.38 14.06
CA THR A 107 2.95 5.24 14.94
C THR A 107 3.33 4.02 14.10
N PRO A 108 3.89 2.94 14.68
CA PRO A 108 4.22 1.75 13.89
C PRO A 108 2.97 1.06 13.34
N LEU A 109 3.04 0.66 12.07
CA LEU A 109 2.09 -0.24 11.40
C LEU A 109 2.62 -1.67 11.43
N TYR A 110 1.82 -2.59 11.93
CA TYR A 110 2.10 -4.02 11.95
C TYR A 110 1.37 -4.70 10.79
N LEU A 111 2.13 -5.33 9.90
CA LEU A 111 1.59 -6.25 8.89
C LEU A 111 1.44 -7.63 9.54
N MET A 112 0.21 -8.14 9.55
CA MET A 112 -0.13 -9.47 10.03
C MET A 112 -0.48 -10.35 8.84
N VAL A 113 0.05 -11.57 8.84
CA VAL A 113 -0.15 -12.54 7.75
C VAL A 113 -0.71 -13.84 8.33
N ASN A 114 -1.78 -14.38 7.74
CA ASN A 114 -2.31 -15.68 8.16
C ASN A 114 -1.45 -16.78 7.56
N LEU A 115 -0.49 -17.28 8.33
CA LEU A 115 0.23 -18.49 7.95
C LEU A 115 -0.64 -19.68 8.29
N SER A 116 -0.98 -20.51 7.29
CA SER A 116 -1.53 -21.84 7.57
C SER A 116 -0.41 -22.76 8.04
N CYS A 117 0.08 -22.53 9.25
CA CYS A 117 0.88 -23.50 9.97
C CYS A 117 -0.07 -24.36 10.80
N ARG A 118 0.01 -25.68 10.63
CA ARG A 118 -0.59 -26.61 11.58
C ARG A 118 0.25 -26.47 12.86
N GLU A 119 -0.29 -25.69 13.80
CA GLU A 119 0.17 -25.44 15.17
C GLU A 119 1.26 -24.36 15.44
N ARG A 120 0.78 -23.28 16.08
CA ARG A 120 1.40 -22.29 17.00
C ARG A 120 2.29 -21.13 16.47
N TRP A 121 1.66 -19.94 16.52
CA TRP A 121 2.11 -18.55 16.77
C TRP A 121 3.40 -18.00 16.14
N CYS A 122 3.25 -17.01 15.25
CA CYS A 122 4.29 -16.05 14.87
C CYS A 122 3.84 -14.62 15.16
N VAL A 123 4.68 -13.84 15.87
CA VAL A 123 4.48 -12.39 16.09
C VAL A 123 5.71 -11.65 15.53
N CYS A 124 5.50 -10.73 14.59
CA CYS A 124 6.52 -9.82 14.10
C CYS A 124 6.44 -8.49 14.87
N VAL A 125 7.50 -8.13 15.60
CA VAL A 125 7.61 -6.82 16.28
C VAL A 125 8.62 -5.96 15.52
N LEU A 126 8.17 -4.82 15.01
CA LEU A 126 9.03 -3.82 14.37
C LEU A 126 9.60 -2.90 15.46
N GLY A 127 10.83 -3.17 15.91
CA GLY A 127 11.61 -2.28 16.77
C GLY A 127 13.09 -2.35 16.40
N GLY A 128 13.74 -1.20 16.19
CA GLY A 128 15.21 -1.12 16.05
C GLY A 128 15.80 -1.35 14.66
N GLY A 129 15.04 -1.18 13.57
CA GLY A 129 15.62 -1.08 12.22
C GLY A 129 16.11 -2.38 11.58
N VAL A 130 15.80 -3.55 12.14
CA VAL A 130 16.09 -4.86 11.54
C VAL A 130 14.85 -5.75 11.62
N CYS A 131 14.39 -6.28 10.48
CA CYS A 131 13.46 -7.41 10.45
C CYS A 131 14.26 -8.68 10.65
N VAL A 132 14.20 -9.28 11.84
CA VAL A 132 14.74 -10.62 12.06
C VAL A 132 13.68 -11.63 11.68
N CYS A 133 13.84 -12.25 10.50
CA CYS A 133 13.20 -13.54 10.23
C CYS A 133 14.02 -14.60 10.97
N VAL A 134 13.46 -15.18 12.02
CA VAL A 134 13.99 -16.45 12.52
C VAL A 134 13.62 -17.49 11.46
N SER A 135 14.60 -17.96 10.68
CA SER A 135 14.44 -19.10 9.77
C SER A 135 13.85 -20.26 10.56
N LEU A 136 12.60 -20.61 10.29
CA LEU A 136 12.05 -21.89 10.72
C LEU A 136 12.05 -22.79 9.48
N SER A 137 13.07 -23.63 9.42
CA SER A 137 13.15 -24.74 8.48
C SER A 137 11.96 -25.66 8.76
N CYS A 138 10.94 -25.64 7.92
CA CYS A 138 9.93 -26.70 7.90
C CYS A 138 10.58 -27.92 7.23
N ARG A 139 10.91 -28.96 8.00
CA ARG A 139 11.38 -30.24 7.47
C ARG A 139 10.24 -31.27 7.62
N GLU A 140 9.91 -31.86 6.46
CA GLU A 140 8.97 -32.95 6.12
C GLU A 140 7.61 -33.02 6.83
#